data_AF-A0A3B0U4B4-F1
#
_entry.id   AF-A0A3B0U4B4-F1
#
_cell.length_a   1.000
_cell.length_b   1.000
_cell.length_c   1.000
_cell.angle_alpha   90.00
_cell.angle_beta   90.00
_cell.angle_gamma   90.00
#
_symmetry.space_group_name_H-M   'P 1'
#
loop_
_entity.id
_entity.type
_entity.pdbx_description
1 polymer ?
#
loop_
_entity_poly.entity_id
_entity_poly.type
_entity_poly.pdbx_seq_one_letter_code
_entity_poly.pdbx_strand_id
1 'polypeptide(L)'
;MSVLCLIANPDDPAVTPELIAKIQGHVGGEINWLAQTIACEINSPKSSDALNITKEMIAEYPIDVVLLPKENHKKRRKKLLLADMDSTIIEQECI
;
A
#
# COMPACT_ATOMS: atom_id res chain seq x y z
N MET A 1 10.88 10.42 -7.68
CA MET A 1 10.50 10.05 -6.30
C MET A 1 9.32 9.09 -6.37
N SER A 2 9.15 8.18 -5.42
CA SER A 2 8.05 7.21 -5.35
C SER A 2 7.39 7.24 -3.96
N VAL A 3 6.25 6.57 -3.83
CA VAL A 3 5.56 6.34 -2.56
C VAL A 3 5.24 4.85 -2.48
N LEU A 4 5.74 4.19 -1.46
CA LEU A 4 5.42 2.79 -1.18
C LEU A 4 4.18 2.75 -0.29
N CYS A 5 3.12 2.10 -0.73
CA CYS A 5 1.84 2.02 -0.02
C CYS A 5 1.66 0.59 0.48
N LEU A 6 1.35 0.45 1.76
CA LEU A 6 0.99 -0.80 2.41
C LEU A 6 -0.47 -0.71 2.86
N ILE A 7 -1.27 -1.70 2.49
CA ILE A 7 -2.72 -1.69 2.68
C ILE A 7 -3.14 -3.08 3.15
N ALA A 8 -3.89 -3.15 4.24
CA ALA A 8 -4.56 -4.36 4.70
C ALA A 8 -6.08 -4.22 4.52
N ASN A 9 -6.78 -5.36 4.55
CA ASN A 9 -8.23 -5.37 4.64
C ASN A 9 -8.67 -4.65 5.94
N PRO A 10 -9.58 -3.65 5.90
CA PRO A 10 -10.12 -3.04 7.11
C PRO A 10 -10.75 -4.03 8.10
N ASP A 11 -11.31 -5.15 7.62
CA ASP A 11 -11.90 -6.20 8.45
C ASP A 11 -10.85 -7.17 9.04
N ASP A 12 -9.62 -7.15 8.51
CA ASP A 12 -8.47 -7.92 9.01
C ASP A 12 -7.19 -7.04 9.03
N PRO A 13 -7.11 -6.06 9.95
CA PRO A 13 -6.04 -5.07 9.95
C PRO A 13 -4.70 -5.68 10.38
N ALA A 14 -3.70 -5.59 9.51
CA ALA A 14 -2.38 -6.19 9.73
C ALA A 14 -1.19 -5.21 9.63
N VAL A 15 -1.43 -3.92 9.35
CA VAL A 15 -0.37 -2.92 9.16
C VAL A 15 0.12 -2.37 10.50
N THR A 16 0.85 -3.19 11.27
CA THR A 16 1.30 -2.82 12.62
C THR A 16 2.43 -1.78 12.62
N PRO A 17 2.51 -0.90 13.64
CA PRO A 17 3.62 0.05 13.77
C PRO A 17 5.01 -0.60 13.79
N GLU A 18 5.14 -1.77 14.43
CA GLU A 18 6.40 -2.50 14.52
C GLU A 18 6.85 -3.00 13.15
N LEU A 19 5.91 -3.55 12.36
CA LEU A 19 6.19 -4.02 11.00
C LEU A 19 6.59 -2.86 10.09
N ILE A 20 5.84 -1.74 10.14
CA ILE A 20 6.14 -0.56 9.33
C ILE A 20 7.49 0.05 9.71
N ALA A 21 7.83 0.14 10.99
CA ALA A 21 9.13 0.62 11.44
C ALA A 21 10.27 -0.28 10.94
N LYS A 22 10.08 -1.61 10.98
CA LYS A 22 11.05 -2.58 10.45
C LYS A 22 11.25 -2.41 8.95
N ILE A 23 10.16 -2.28 8.18
CA ILE A 23 10.21 -2.06 6.73
C ILE A 23 10.91 -0.74 6.42
N GLN A 24 10.51 0.36 7.08
CA GLN A 24 11.14 1.67 6.95
C GLN A 24 12.65 1.62 7.22
N GLY A 25 13.09 0.82 8.20
CA GLY A 25 14.52 0.62 8.48
C GLY A 25 15.31 0.05 7.29
N HIS A 26 14.69 -0.78 6.45
CA HIS A 26 15.33 -1.38 5.27
C HIS A 26 15.19 -0.51 4.02
N VAL A 27 14.02 0.09 3.80
CA VAL A 27 13.74 0.84 2.55
C VAL A 27 14.03 2.33 2.66
N GLY A 28 14.09 2.88 3.87
CA GLY A 28 14.20 4.31 4.16
C GLY A 28 12.96 5.11 3.77
N GLY A 29 12.98 6.42 3.98
CA GLY A 29 11.88 7.33 3.67
C GLY A 29 11.08 7.75 4.91
N GLU A 30 9.98 8.46 4.67
CA GLU A 30 9.15 9.06 5.72
C GLU A 30 7.81 8.33 5.83
N ILE A 31 7.48 7.86 7.03
CA ILE A 31 6.20 7.20 7.31
C ILE A 31 5.07 8.23 7.29
N ASN A 32 3.98 7.90 6.61
CA ASN A 32 2.73 8.66 6.60
C ASN A 32 1.56 7.69 6.80
N TRP A 33 0.95 7.73 7.98
CA TRP A 33 -0.23 6.91 8.28
C TRP A 33 -1.48 7.49 7.62
N LEU A 34 -2.18 6.67 6.85
CA LEU A 34 -3.47 7.05 6.25
C LEU A 34 -4.64 6.57 7.10
N ALA A 35 -4.53 5.35 7.64
CA ALA A 35 -5.45 4.75 8.59
C ALA A 35 -4.66 3.82 9.51
N GLN A 36 -4.78 4.02 10.82
CA GLN A 36 -4.03 3.22 11.80
C GLN A 36 -4.34 1.73 11.60
N THR A 37 -3.31 0.89 11.66
CA THR A 37 -3.38 -0.58 11.44
C THR A 37 -3.90 -1.07 10.08
N ILE A 38 -4.39 -0.17 9.21
CA ILE A 38 -5.03 -0.53 7.94
C ILE A 38 -4.21 -0.06 6.74
N ALA A 39 -3.71 1.18 6.75
CA ALA A 39 -3.03 1.75 5.60
C ALA A 39 -1.92 2.73 5.99
N CYS A 40 -0.75 2.53 5.40
CA CYS A 40 0.43 3.35 5.60
C CYS A 40 1.16 3.62 4.28
N GLU A 41 1.77 4.79 4.18
CA GLU A 41 2.69 5.15 3.11
C GLU A 41 4.10 5.32 3.66
N ILE A 42 5.10 4.95 2.86
CA ILE A 42 6.49 5.36 3.02
C ILE A 42 6.84 6.27 1.85
N ASN A 43 6.94 7.56 2.14
CA ASN A 43 7.24 8.60 1.19
C ASN A 43 8.72 8.63 0.85
N SER A 44 9.01 8.76 -0.44
CA SER A 44 10.38 8.86 -0.97
C SER A 44 11.30 7.75 -0.43
N PRO A 45 10.95 6.46 -0.61
CA PRO A 45 11.81 5.36 -0.17
C PRO A 45 13.18 5.52 -0.83
N LYS A 46 14.23 5.26 -0.05
CA LYS A 46 15.63 5.48 -0.46
C LYS A 46 16.18 4.29 -1.24
N SER A 47 15.69 3.09 -0.94
CA SER A 47 16.06 1.88 -1.67
C SER A 47 15.46 1.89 -3.08
N SER A 48 16.29 1.57 -4.08
CA SER A 48 15.83 1.33 -5.46
C SER A 48 14.98 0.06 -5.59
N ASP A 49 15.12 -0.87 -4.64
CA ASP A 49 14.42 -2.16 -4.62
C ASP A 49 13.37 -2.26 -3.51
N ALA A 50 12.84 -1.10 -3.09
CA ALA A 50 11.91 -1.00 -1.97
C ALA A 50 10.69 -1.92 -2.09
N LEU A 51 10.21 -2.18 -3.32
CA LEU A 51 9.07 -3.05 -3.55
C LEU A 51 9.38 -4.51 -3.23
N ASN A 52 10.48 -5.08 -3.73
CA ASN A 52 10.80 -6.49 -3.52
C ASN A 52 11.17 -6.78 -2.07
N ILE A 53 12.01 -5.91 -1.46
CA ILE A 53 12.33 -5.99 -0.03
C ILE A 53 11.05 -6.03 0.80
N THR A 54 10.10 -5.14 0.51
CA THR A 54 8.85 -5.08 1.27
C THR A 54 7.98 -6.30 1.03
N LYS A 55 7.86 -6.77 -0.23
CA LYS A 55 7.13 -7.99 -0.59
C LYS A 55 7.64 -9.20 0.19
N GLU A 56 8.95 -9.39 0.28
CA GLU A 56 9.55 -10.49 1.04
C GLU A 56 9.23 -10.37 2.54
N MET A 57 9.26 -9.16 3.09
CA MET A 57 8.97 -8.93 4.51
C MET A 57 7.50 -9.16 4.89
N ILE A 58 6.58 -8.95 3.96
CA ILE A 58 5.12 -9.09 4.19
C ILE A 58 4.54 -10.39 3.65
N ALA A 59 5.36 -11.31 3.13
CA ALA A 59 4.90 -12.51 2.42
C ALA A 59 3.90 -13.39 3.23
N GLU A 60 4.03 -13.39 4.55
CA GLU A 60 3.19 -14.15 5.48
C GLU A 60 2.06 -13.31 6.11
N TYR A 61 1.86 -12.07 5.66
CA TYR A 61 0.87 -11.14 6.21
C TYR A 61 -0.23 -10.84 5.17
N PRO A 62 -1.47 -10.61 5.59
CA PRO A 62 -2.57 -10.21 4.70
C PRO A 62 -2.46 -8.72 4.34
N ILE A 63 -1.34 -8.34 3.73
CA ILE A 63 -0.99 -6.96 3.39
C ILE A 63 -0.60 -6.90 1.92
N ASP A 64 -1.23 -5.99 1.19
CA ASP A 64 -0.84 -5.62 -0.16
C ASP A 64 0.20 -4.50 -0.14
N VAL A 65 1.13 -4.54 -1.11
CA VAL A 65 2.12 -3.49 -1.32
C VAL A 65 2.12 -3.00 -2.75
N VAL A 66 2.08 -1.68 -2.90
CA VAL A 66 2.14 -1.00 -4.20
C VAL A 66 3.19 0.10 -4.17
N LEU A 67 4.06 0.13 -5.19
CA LEU A 67 4.98 1.24 -5.41
C LEU A 67 4.39 2.21 -6.44
N LEU A 68 4.05 3.41 -6.00
CA LEU A 68 3.48 4.44 -6.86
C LEU A 68 4.56 5.47 -7.25
N PRO A 69 4.62 5.91 -8.52
CA PRO A 69 5.45 7.03 -8.89
C PRO A 69 4.92 8.32 -8.23
N LYS A 70 5.80 9.08 -7.59
CA LYS A 70 5.53 10.42 -7.02
C LYS A 70 5.65 11.46 -8.13
N GLU A 71 5.08 11.21 -9.30
CA GLU A 71 4.81 12.31 -10.22
C GLU A 71 3.72 13.16 -9.58
N ASN A 72 3.95 14.48 -9.47
CA ASN A 72 3.12 15.53 -8.86
C ASN A 72 1.73 15.09 -8.35
N HIS A 73 1.36 15.43 -7.09
CA HIS A 73 0.07 15.11 -6.43
C HIS A 73 -1.19 15.08 -7.32
N LYS A 74 -1.26 15.92 -8.37
CA LYS A 74 -2.29 15.89 -9.42
C LYS A 74 -2.47 14.53 -10.12
N LYS A 75 -1.42 13.72 -10.31
CA LYS A 75 -1.53 12.40 -10.95
C LYS A 75 -1.95 11.27 -10.00
N ARG A 76 -1.73 11.42 -8.67
CA ARG A 76 -2.29 10.52 -7.65
C ARG A 76 -3.79 10.78 -7.43
N ARG A 77 -4.22 12.03 -7.55
CA ARG A 77 -5.65 12.41 -7.54
C ARG A 77 -6.30 12.10 -8.89
N LYS A 78 -6.48 10.82 -9.19
CA LYS A 78 -7.24 10.38 -10.38
C LYS A 78 -8.64 10.98 -10.33
N LYS A 79 -9.11 11.49 -11.47
CA LYS A 79 -10.43 12.16 -11.57
C LYS A 79 -11.59 11.18 -11.65
N LEU A 80 -11.33 9.96 -12.08
CA LEU A 80 -12.31 8.93 -12.33
C LEU A 80 -11.70 7.58 -11.96
N LEU A 81 -12.48 6.77 -11.26
CA LEU A 81 -12.26 5.35 -11.04
C LEU A 81 -13.36 4.62 -11.81
N LEU A 82 -12.96 3.73 -12.71
CA LEU A 82 -13.86 2.78 -13.36
C LEU A 82 -13.45 1.39 -12.86
N ALA A 83 -14.41 0.64 -12.38
CA ALA A 83 -14.22 -0.73 -11.92
C ALA A 83 -15.27 -1.61 -12.59
N ASP A 84 -14.92 -2.87 -12.80
CA ASP A 84 -15.87 -3.87 -13.27
C ASP A 84 -16.95 -4.11 -12.21
N MET A 85 -18.14 -4.55 -12.63
CA MET A 85 -19.25 -4.79 -11.71
C MET A 85 -19.10 -6.17 -11.07
N ASP A 86 -19.09 -7.20 -11.90
CA ASP A 86 -19.06 -8.60 -11.48
C ASP A 86 -17.71 -8.93 -10.83
N SER A 87 -17.74 -9.63 -9.70
CA SER A 87 -16.54 -10.09 -8.97
C SER A 87 -15.54 -8.99 -8.57
N THR A 88 -15.94 -7.72 -8.61
CA THR A 88 -15.14 -6.57 -8.13
C THR A 88 -15.94 -5.65 -7.19
N ILE A 89 -17.15 -5.25 -7.57
CA ILE A 89 -18.01 -4.39 -6.73
C ILE A 89 -19.05 -5.20 -5.96
N ILE A 90 -19.63 -6.22 -6.59
CA ILE A 90 -20.67 -7.06 -5.98
C ILE A 90 -20.13 -8.45 -5.67
N GLU A 91 -20.56 -9.00 -4.54
CA GLU A 91 -20.23 -10.37 -4.12
C GLU A 91 -21.20 -11.42 -4.66
N GLN A 92 -22.31 -10.98 -5.26
CA GLN A 92 -23.34 -11.86 -5.83
C GLN A 92 -23.33 -11.71 -7.34
N GLU A 93 -23.03 -12.79 -8.06
CA GLU A 93 -23.11 -12.80 -9.52
C GLU A 93 -24.56 -12.85 -9.98
N CYS A 94 -24.91 -12.03 -10.98
CA CYS A 94 -26.18 -12.12 -11.66
C CYS A 94 -26.20 -13.37 -12.55
N ILE A 95 -27.14 -14.29 -12.30
CA ILE A 95 -27.38 -15.50 -13.12
C ILE A 95 -28.36 -15.18 -14.25
#